data_AF-X0X5C0-F1
#
_entry.id   AF-X0X5C0-F1
#
_cell.length_a   1.000
_cell.length_b   1.000
_cell.length_c   1.000
_cell.angle_alpha   90.00
_cell.angle_beta   90.00
_cell.angle_gamma   90.00
#
_symmetry.space_group_name_H-M   'P 1'
#
loop_
_entity.id
_entity.type
_entity.pdbx_description
1 polymer ?
#
loop_
_entity_poly.entity_id
_entity_poly.type
_entity_poly.pdbx_seq_one_letter_code
_entity_poly.pdbx_strand_id
1 'polypeptide(L)'
;GVVMYICPFLGCSARNQVMPQYMGSGTKEIADLVNQEITRLARIIIHPKFRGAGLAVKLVRETMPLTGKRVVETIAAMARYNPFFEKAGMTLVGEMAYQPHQKKLVAMVEKYGSTIATLHSPGARETFINGLTKKHRTSLTNQLLRNVKALRGQGGQKEGKLGRGVREADRMMKGLADHGLPHLLGNLLPTKRMYLYWENQGWIPNS
;
A
#
# COMPACT_ATOMS: atom_id res chain seq x y z
N GLY A 1 12.77 -11.11 16.79
CA GLY A 1 11.99 -10.58 15.65
C GLY A 1 12.67 -9.33 15.15
N VAL A 2 12.27 -8.81 13.99
CA VAL A 2 12.86 -7.59 13.40
C VAL A 2 11.73 -6.60 13.09
N VAL A 3 11.88 -5.35 13.49
CA VAL A 3 11.00 -4.24 13.10
C VAL A 3 11.80 -3.28 12.22
N MET A 4 11.26 -2.92 11.06
CA MET A 4 11.90 -2.00 10.13
C MET A 4 11.15 -0.67 10.12
N TYR A 5 11.85 0.37 10.54
CA TYR A 5 11.46 1.77 10.40
C TYR A 5 12.18 2.38 9.19
N ILE A 6 11.45 3.11 8.37
CA ILE A 6 11.98 3.80 7.19
C ILE A 6 11.31 5.16 7.02
N CYS A 7 11.83 5.97 6.12
CA CYS A 7 11.24 7.27 5.81
C CYS A 7 9.75 7.16 5.43
N PRO A 8 8.93 8.14 5.85
CA PRO A 8 7.51 8.17 5.56
C PRO A 8 7.26 8.43 4.07
N PHE A 9 6.04 8.17 3.62
CA PHE A 9 5.64 8.64 2.30
C PHE A 9 5.41 10.16 2.35
N LEU A 10 5.96 10.89 1.39
CA LEU A 10 5.74 12.34 1.26
C LEU A 10 4.25 12.66 1.10
N GLY A 11 3.56 11.95 0.21
CA GLY A 11 2.12 12.04 0.04
C GLY A 11 1.39 10.88 0.71
N CYS A 12 0.62 11.16 1.76
CA CYS A 12 -0.28 10.19 2.38
C CYS A 12 -1.63 10.85 2.67
N SER A 13 -2.65 10.54 1.87
CA SER A 13 -3.98 11.13 2.06
C SER A 13 -4.61 10.78 3.40
N ALA A 14 -4.39 9.56 3.89
CA ALA A 14 -4.91 9.11 5.18
C ALA A 14 -4.23 9.85 6.36
N ARG A 15 -2.94 10.18 6.25
CA ARG A 15 -2.26 11.03 7.24
C ARG A 15 -2.89 12.42 7.27
N ASN A 16 -3.10 13.03 6.11
CA ASN A 16 -3.62 14.39 6.01
C ASN A 16 -5.04 14.54 6.59
N GLN A 17 -5.81 13.44 6.68
CA GLN A 17 -7.13 13.45 7.32
C GLN A 17 -7.07 13.64 8.83
N VAL A 18 -6.01 13.11 9.47
CA VAL A 18 -5.85 13.16 10.94
C VAL A 18 -4.88 14.27 11.36
N MET A 19 -3.90 14.56 10.50
CA MET A 19 -2.81 15.48 10.76
C MET A 19 -2.70 16.50 9.62
N PRO A 20 -3.63 17.48 9.56
CA PRO A 20 -3.69 18.46 8.48
C PRO A 20 -2.44 19.35 8.40
N GLN A 21 -1.64 19.45 9.47
CA GLN A 21 -0.37 20.18 9.47
C GLN A 21 0.68 19.63 8.49
N TYR A 22 0.55 18.37 8.06
CA TYR A 22 1.43 17.76 7.05
C TYR A 22 0.80 17.76 5.64
N MET A 23 -0.32 18.47 5.45
CA MET A 23 -0.96 18.63 4.16
C MET A 23 -0.15 19.57 3.26
N GLY A 24 -0.13 19.29 1.95
CA GLY A 24 0.65 20.09 0.98
C GLY A 24 1.93 19.41 0.50
N SER A 25 1.85 18.12 0.17
CA SER A 25 2.94 17.33 -0.41
C SER A 25 3.43 17.95 -1.73
N GLY A 26 4.37 18.88 -1.67
CA GLY A 26 4.86 19.64 -2.81
C GLY A 26 5.84 20.75 -2.45
N THR A 27 5.76 21.31 -1.25
CA THR A 27 6.74 22.28 -0.74
C THR A 27 7.88 21.57 -0.01
N LYS A 28 9.09 22.12 -0.08
CA LYS A 28 10.28 21.53 0.53
C LYS A 28 10.16 21.52 2.05
N GLU A 29 9.58 22.57 2.61
CA GLU A 29 9.37 22.77 4.04
C GLU A 29 8.51 21.65 4.64
N ILE A 30 7.41 21.28 3.98
CA ILE A 30 6.54 20.18 4.43
C ILE A 30 7.24 18.82 4.30
N ALA A 31 8.02 18.63 3.24
CA ALA A 31 8.80 17.39 3.08
C ALA A 31 9.84 17.23 4.19
N ASP A 32 10.54 18.32 4.55
CA ASP A 32 11.52 18.35 5.63
C ASP A 32 10.84 18.12 6.98
N LEU A 33 9.72 18.79 7.25
CA LEU A 33 8.92 18.60 8.46
C LEU A 33 8.46 17.15 8.62
N VAL A 34 7.91 16.54 7.56
CA VAL A 34 7.47 15.14 7.57
C VAL A 34 8.64 14.19 7.83
N ASN A 35 9.80 14.43 7.21
CA ASN A 35 10.98 13.60 7.43
C ASN A 35 11.56 13.75 8.86
N GLN A 36 11.44 14.93 9.45
CA GLN A 36 11.89 15.21 10.81
C GLN A 36 10.98 14.56 11.86
N GLU A 37 9.66 14.70 11.72
CA GLU A 37 8.71 14.32 12.76
C GLU A 37 8.16 12.90 12.60
N ILE A 38 8.15 12.33 11.40
CA ILE A 38 7.45 11.09 11.10
C ILE A 38 8.42 10.00 10.65
N THR A 39 8.18 8.78 11.13
CA THR A 39 8.75 7.56 10.54
C THR A 39 7.68 6.54 10.25
N ARG A 40 7.97 5.63 9.32
CA ARG A 40 7.05 4.58 8.93
C ARG A 40 7.55 3.23 9.36
N LEU A 41 6.73 2.51 10.11
CA LEU A 41 6.89 1.08 10.35
C LEU A 41 6.49 0.35 9.07
N ALA A 42 7.49 -0.15 8.34
CA ALA A 42 7.30 -0.78 7.04
C ALA A 42 7.17 -2.30 7.10
N ARG A 43 7.87 -2.95 8.05
CA ARG A 43 7.86 -4.41 8.18
C ARG A 43 8.05 -4.84 9.62
N ILE A 44 7.38 -5.93 9.99
CA ILE A 44 7.63 -6.68 11.22
C ILE A 44 7.80 -8.13 10.81
N ILE A 45 8.92 -8.73 11.20
CA ILE A 45 9.27 -10.11 10.88
C ILE A 45 9.43 -10.87 12.19
N ILE A 46 8.56 -11.84 12.40
CA ILE A 46 8.64 -12.79 13.50
C ILE A 46 8.93 -14.16 12.90
N HIS A 47 9.94 -14.85 13.43
CA HIS A 47 10.22 -16.21 13.04
C HIS A 47 8.97 -17.09 13.31
N PRO A 48 8.51 -17.94 12.38
CA PRO A 48 7.25 -18.67 12.50
C PRO A 48 7.08 -19.44 13.82
N LYS A 49 8.16 -20.01 14.37
CA LYS A 49 8.20 -20.68 15.69
C LYS A 49 7.64 -19.83 16.85
N PHE A 50 7.72 -18.51 16.77
CA PHE A 50 7.26 -17.58 17.82
C PHE A 50 5.95 -16.87 17.48
N ARG A 51 5.25 -17.32 16.43
CA ARG A 51 3.92 -16.79 16.10
C ARG A 51 2.94 -17.18 17.21
N GLY A 52 2.03 -16.26 17.55
CA GLY A 52 1.03 -16.47 18.61
C GLY A 52 1.47 -16.08 20.02
N ALA A 53 2.77 -15.98 20.30
CA ALA A 53 3.32 -15.63 21.62
C ALA A 53 3.25 -14.12 21.96
N GLY A 54 2.53 -13.30 21.18
CA GLY A 54 2.46 -11.85 21.40
C GLY A 54 3.73 -11.04 21.11
N LEU A 55 4.81 -11.68 20.61
CA LEU A 55 6.10 -11.04 20.38
C LEU A 55 6.03 -9.82 19.44
N ALA A 56 5.16 -9.86 18.43
CA ALA A 56 4.97 -8.72 17.52
C ALA A 56 4.43 -7.49 18.25
N VAL A 57 3.46 -7.68 19.16
CA VAL A 57 2.87 -6.60 19.96
C VAL A 57 3.93 -5.99 20.86
N LYS A 58 4.68 -6.85 21.57
CA LYS A 58 5.76 -6.42 22.48
C LYS A 58 6.82 -5.61 21.72
N LEU A 59 7.33 -6.15 20.60
CA LEU A 59 8.35 -5.47 19.81
C LEU A 59 7.87 -4.09 19.35
N VAL A 60 6.70 -4.00 18.72
CA VAL A 60 6.20 -2.71 18.23
C VAL A 60 6.03 -1.71 19.36
N ARG A 61 5.41 -2.11 20.47
CA ARG A 61 5.18 -1.24 21.63
C ARG A 61 6.49 -0.71 22.21
N GLU A 62 7.50 -1.57 22.34
CA GLU A 62 8.79 -1.19 22.93
C GLU A 62 9.67 -0.41 21.96
N THR A 63 9.60 -0.67 20.65
CA THR A 63 10.49 -0.01 19.68
C THR A 63 9.94 1.30 19.11
N MET A 64 8.63 1.55 19.17
CA MET A 64 8.04 2.81 18.68
C MET A 64 8.63 4.06 19.38
N PRO A 65 8.73 4.12 20.72
CA PRO A 65 9.32 5.26 21.41
C PRO A 65 10.82 5.46 21.10
N LEU A 66 11.55 4.37 20.82
CA LEU A 66 12.98 4.41 20.51
C LEU A 66 13.31 5.05 19.17
N THR A 67 12.31 5.32 18.33
CA THR A 67 12.52 5.98 17.03
C THR A 67 12.94 7.45 17.16
N GLY A 68 12.69 8.08 18.31
CA GLY A 68 12.90 9.52 18.52
C GLY A 68 12.01 10.42 17.67
N LYS A 69 11.02 9.84 16.99
CA LYS A 69 10.07 10.56 16.12
C LYS A 69 8.80 10.90 16.89
N ARG A 70 8.16 11.98 16.49
CA ARG A 70 6.86 12.41 17.02
C ARG A 70 5.79 11.39 16.67
N VAL A 71 5.78 10.94 15.42
CA VAL A 71 4.75 10.05 14.88
C VAL A 71 5.39 8.83 14.25
N VAL A 72 4.87 7.65 14.60
CA VAL A 72 5.12 6.40 13.87
C VAL A 72 3.85 6.03 13.11
N GLU A 73 3.91 6.01 11.79
CA GLU A 73 2.80 5.57 10.94
C GLU A 73 3.02 4.18 10.35
N THR A 74 1.94 3.48 10.02
CA THR A 74 2.01 2.25 9.24
C THR A 74 0.84 2.13 8.28
N ILE A 75 1.10 1.44 7.16
CA ILE A 75 0.11 1.10 6.16
C ILE A 75 0.11 -0.42 6.02
N ALA A 76 -0.99 -1.05 6.41
CA ALA A 76 -1.06 -2.50 6.49
C ALA A 76 -2.36 -3.04 5.90
N ALA A 77 -2.26 -3.95 4.94
CA ALA A 77 -3.41 -4.70 4.43
C ALA A 77 -3.98 -5.69 5.47
N MET A 78 -3.12 -6.16 6.38
CA MET A 78 -3.48 -7.18 7.39
C MET A 78 -4.08 -6.59 8.68
N ALA A 79 -3.99 -5.28 8.90
CA ALA A 79 -4.51 -4.66 10.12
C ALA A 79 -6.03 -4.84 10.27
N ARG A 80 -6.77 -5.00 9.16
CA ARG A 80 -8.22 -5.31 9.20
C ARG A 80 -8.57 -6.69 9.74
N TYR A 81 -7.60 -7.62 9.77
CA TYR A 81 -7.83 -9.01 10.21
C TYR A 81 -7.19 -9.29 11.56
N ASN A 82 -6.16 -8.52 11.93
CA ASN A 82 -5.44 -8.73 13.18
C ASN A 82 -5.17 -7.38 13.87
N PRO A 83 -5.77 -7.13 15.05
CA PRO A 83 -5.65 -5.87 15.79
C PRO A 83 -4.31 -5.75 16.55
N PHE A 84 -3.24 -6.42 16.11
CA PHE A 84 -1.99 -6.44 16.87
C PHE A 84 -1.32 -5.06 16.96
N PHE A 85 -1.52 -4.20 15.95
CA PHE A 85 -1.03 -2.82 15.98
C PHE A 85 -1.78 -1.99 17.04
N GLU A 86 -3.10 -2.15 17.14
CA GLU A 86 -3.92 -1.50 18.15
C GLU A 86 -3.54 -1.98 19.55
N LYS A 87 -3.35 -3.30 19.71
CA LYS A 87 -2.80 -3.88 20.93
C LYS A 87 -1.41 -3.31 21.27
N ALA A 88 -0.60 -2.95 20.28
CA ALA A 88 0.71 -2.32 20.50
C ALA A 88 0.60 -0.83 20.89
N GLY A 89 -0.59 -0.24 20.82
CA GLY A 89 -0.87 1.15 21.17
C GLY A 89 -1.12 2.07 19.97
N MET A 90 -1.16 1.55 18.74
CA MET A 90 -1.46 2.38 17.57
C MET A 90 -2.97 2.66 17.44
N THR A 91 -3.32 3.81 16.90
CA THR A 91 -4.70 4.17 16.57
C THR A 91 -5.00 3.82 15.12
N LEU A 92 -6.04 3.00 14.91
CA LEU A 92 -6.57 2.70 13.59
C LEU A 92 -7.44 3.87 13.09
N VAL A 93 -7.06 4.46 11.96
CA VAL A 93 -7.81 5.57 11.36
C VAL A 93 -8.90 5.05 10.42
N GLY A 94 -8.54 4.05 9.59
CA GLY A 94 -9.48 3.46 8.64
C GLY A 94 -8.84 3.02 7.32
N GLU A 95 -9.71 2.77 6.34
CA GLU A 95 -9.31 2.32 5.01
C GLU A 95 -8.70 3.46 4.18
N MET A 96 -7.55 3.20 3.56
CA MET A 96 -6.98 4.10 2.57
C MET A 96 -7.81 4.06 1.29
N ALA A 97 -8.14 5.24 0.77
CA ALA A 97 -8.77 5.37 -0.52
C ALA A 97 -7.91 4.75 -1.64
N TYR A 98 -8.56 4.06 -2.57
CA TYR A 98 -7.92 3.61 -3.80
C TYR A 98 -7.45 4.78 -4.66
N GLN A 99 -6.36 4.56 -5.40
CA GLN A 99 -5.89 5.52 -6.39
C GLN A 99 -6.93 5.65 -7.53
N PRO A 100 -7.01 6.78 -8.26
CA PRO A 100 -8.01 6.98 -9.30
C PRO A 100 -8.05 5.87 -10.36
N HIS A 101 -6.89 5.34 -10.76
CA HIS A 101 -6.77 4.26 -11.73
C HIS A 101 -7.24 2.89 -11.16
N GLN A 102 -7.10 2.69 -9.85
CA GLN A 102 -7.61 1.51 -9.14
C GLN A 102 -9.13 1.59 -8.98
N LYS A 103 -9.69 2.75 -8.62
CA LYS A 103 -11.14 2.96 -8.50
C LYS A 103 -11.89 2.56 -9.77
N LYS A 104 -11.36 2.95 -10.94
CA LYS A 104 -11.94 2.58 -12.24
C LYS A 104 -11.95 1.07 -12.47
N LEU A 105 -10.87 0.38 -12.13
CA LEU A 105 -10.79 -1.08 -12.24
C LEU A 105 -11.80 -1.78 -11.32
N VAL A 106 -11.90 -1.32 -10.07
CA VAL A 106 -12.87 -1.85 -9.09
C VAL A 106 -14.30 -1.71 -9.60
N ALA A 107 -14.68 -0.51 -10.04
CA ALA A 107 -16.02 -0.26 -10.57
C ALA A 107 -16.35 -1.12 -11.82
N MET A 108 -15.36 -1.37 -12.69
CA MET A 108 -15.55 -2.25 -13.85
C MET A 108 -15.74 -3.70 -13.45
N VAL A 109 -14.93 -4.20 -12.51
CA VAL A 109 -15.04 -5.57 -12.00
C VAL A 109 -16.41 -5.81 -11.36
N GLU A 110 -16.87 -4.87 -10.53
CA GLU A 110 -18.19 -4.91 -9.89
C GLU A 110 -19.31 -4.87 -10.93
N LYS A 111 -19.21 -3.99 -11.93
CA LYS A 111 -20.17 -3.91 -13.04
C LYS A 111 -20.26 -5.21 -13.85
N TYR A 112 -19.16 -5.95 -13.96
CA TYR A 112 -19.11 -7.23 -14.66
C TYR A 112 -19.51 -8.43 -13.79
N GLY A 113 -20.02 -8.18 -12.57
CA GLY A 113 -20.61 -9.21 -11.72
C GLY A 113 -19.63 -9.98 -10.84
N SER A 114 -18.42 -9.45 -10.61
CA SER A 114 -17.45 -10.06 -9.69
C SER A 114 -16.98 -9.08 -8.62
N THR A 115 -16.35 -9.59 -7.57
CA THR A 115 -15.74 -8.79 -6.50
C THR A 115 -14.22 -8.96 -6.50
N ILE A 116 -13.48 -7.93 -6.10
CA ILE A 116 -12.02 -7.96 -6.00
C ILE A 116 -11.53 -9.09 -5.09
N ALA A 117 -12.21 -9.34 -3.97
CA ALA A 117 -11.90 -10.42 -3.05
C ALA A 117 -11.85 -11.79 -3.75
N THR A 118 -12.84 -12.08 -4.58
CA THR A 118 -12.97 -13.33 -5.34
C THR A 118 -11.86 -13.48 -6.38
N LEU A 119 -11.51 -12.38 -7.06
CA LEU A 119 -10.50 -12.37 -8.11
C LEU A 119 -9.05 -12.54 -7.61
N HIS A 120 -8.81 -12.59 -6.31
CA HIS A 120 -7.48 -12.98 -5.81
C HIS A 120 -7.17 -14.46 -6.10
N SER A 121 -8.19 -15.31 -6.26
CA SER A 121 -8.00 -16.71 -6.67
C SER A 121 -7.66 -16.81 -8.17
N PRO A 122 -6.61 -17.56 -8.57
CA PRO A 122 -6.29 -17.78 -9.99
C PRO A 122 -7.44 -18.35 -10.80
N GLY A 123 -8.08 -19.43 -10.31
CA GLY A 123 -9.19 -20.06 -11.04
C GLY A 123 -10.39 -19.14 -11.22
N ALA A 124 -10.73 -18.35 -10.19
CA ALA A 124 -11.81 -17.37 -10.29
C ALA A 124 -11.53 -16.27 -11.34
N ARG A 125 -10.27 -15.87 -11.53
CA ARG A 125 -9.89 -14.91 -12.58
C ARG A 125 -10.08 -15.47 -13.97
N GLU A 126 -9.74 -16.74 -14.16
CA GLU A 126 -9.90 -17.41 -15.45
C GLU A 126 -11.39 -17.55 -15.80
N THR A 127 -12.21 -18.04 -14.86
CA THR A 127 -13.66 -18.12 -15.04
C THR A 127 -14.26 -16.75 -15.32
N PHE A 128 -13.86 -15.72 -14.57
CA PHE A 128 -14.32 -14.36 -14.77
C PHE A 128 -14.00 -13.85 -16.18
N ILE A 129 -12.74 -13.96 -16.62
CA ILE A 129 -12.31 -13.46 -17.94
C ILE A 129 -12.96 -14.25 -19.09
N ASN A 130 -13.14 -15.56 -18.94
CA ASN A 130 -13.78 -16.40 -19.95
C ASN A 130 -15.29 -16.13 -20.04
N GLY A 131 -15.93 -15.73 -18.93
CA GLY A 131 -17.34 -15.32 -18.90
C GLY A 131 -17.62 -13.93 -19.48
N LEU A 132 -16.58 -13.12 -19.78
CA LEU A 132 -16.78 -11.78 -20.34
C LEU A 132 -17.07 -11.83 -21.85
N THR A 133 -17.99 -10.96 -22.28
CA THR A 133 -18.19 -10.70 -23.71
C THR A 133 -16.92 -10.09 -24.33
N LYS A 134 -16.73 -10.27 -25.65
CA LYS A 134 -15.59 -9.69 -26.38
C LYS A 134 -15.43 -8.19 -26.15
N LYS A 135 -16.54 -7.44 -26.09
CA LYS A 135 -16.56 -6.00 -25.81
C LYS A 135 -16.05 -5.68 -24.39
N HIS A 136 -16.53 -6.41 -23.38
CA HIS A 136 -16.11 -6.22 -21.98
C HIS A 136 -14.63 -6.59 -21.79
N ARG A 137 -14.18 -7.68 -22.42
CA ARG A 137 -12.77 -8.10 -22.38
C ARG A 137 -11.84 -7.05 -22.97
N THR A 138 -12.15 -6.49 -24.13
CA THR A 138 -11.35 -5.41 -24.72
C THR A 138 -11.32 -4.16 -23.84
N SER A 139 -12.47 -3.79 -23.26
CA SER A 139 -12.56 -2.65 -22.34
C SER A 139 -11.68 -2.87 -21.09
N LEU A 140 -11.73 -4.06 -20.49
CA LEU A 140 -10.91 -4.43 -19.34
C LEU A 140 -9.42 -4.39 -19.68
N THR A 141 -9.01 -5.00 -20.79
CA THR A 141 -7.61 -4.97 -21.25
C THR A 141 -7.10 -3.54 -21.40
N ASN A 142 -7.88 -2.66 -22.02
CA ASN A 142 -7.50 -1.26 -22.18
C ASN A 142 -7.33 -0.54 -20.83
N GLN A 143 -8.20 -0.83 -19.85
CA GLN A 143 -8.07 -0.26 -18.52
C GLN A 143 -6.84 -0.80 -17.77
N LEU A 144 -6.54 -2.10 -17.88
CA LEU A 144 -5.34 -2.70 -17.28
C LEU A 144 -4.07 -2.10 -17.87
N LEU A 145 -4.00 -1.92 -19.19
CA LEU A 145 -2.86 -1.26 -19.85
C LEU A 145 -2.70 0.20 -19.41
N ARG A 146 -3.80 0.94 -19.23
CA ARG A 146 -3.76 2.30 -18.65
C ARG A 146 -3.22 2.29 -17.23
N ASN A 147 -3.60 1.31 -16.41
CA ASN A 147 -3.09 1.17 -15.05
C ASN A 147 -1.58 0.86 -15.06
N VAL A 148 -1.09 -0.02 -15.95
CA VAL A 148 0.35 -0.27 -16.13
C VAL A 148 1.09 1.01 -16.52
N LYS A 149 0.54 1.81 -17.45
CA LYS A 149 1.14 3.10 -17.83
C LYS A 149 1.16 4.10 -16.67
N ALA A 150 0.11 4.15 -15.86
CA ALA A 150 0.08 4.99 -14.66
C ALA A 150 1.16 4.58 -13.65
N LEU A 151 1.46 3.27 -13.50
CA LEU A 151 2.57 2.79 -12.68
C LEU A 151 3.94 3.20 -13.24
N ARG A 152 4.12 3.18 -14.57
CA ARG A 152 5.35 3.69 -15.23
C ARG A 152 5.59 5.16 -14.89
N GLY A 153 4.55 5.99 -14.97
CA GLY A 153 4.65 7.43 -14.69
C GLY A 153 4.96 7.80 -13.24
N GLN A 154 4.73 6.88 -12.28
CA GLN A 154 5.07 7.09 -10.87
C GLN A 154 6.54 6.77 -10.54
N GLY A 155 7.29 6.17 -11.47
CA GLY A 155 8.71 5.90 -11.30
C GLY A 155 9.57 7.02 -11.88
N GLY A 156 9.96 8.01 -11.07
CA GLY A 156 10.99 8.96 -11.49
C GLY A 156 12.27 8.25 -11.94
N GLN A 157 12.90 8.74 -13.01
CA GLN A 157 14.27 8.36 -13.37
C GLN A 157 15.23 9.08 -12.42
N LYS A 158 16.08 8.32 -11.72
CA LYS A 158 17.28 8.86 -11.07
C LYS A 158 18.49 8.05 -11.54
N GLU A 159 19.51 8.76 -12.02
CA GLU A 159 20.88 8.26 -12.21
C GLU A 159 20.98 6.97 -13.04
N GLY A 160 20.44 6.96 -14.26
CA GLY A 160 20.64 5.86 -15.22
C GLY A 160 20.00 4.51 -14.84
N LYS A 161 19.37 4.38 -13.68
CA LYS A 161 18.63 3.18 -13.27
C LYS A 161 17.14 3.36 -13.54
N LEU A 162 16.56 2.39 -14.24
CA LEU A 162 15.12 2.35 -14.51
C LEU A 162 14.35 2.44 -13.18
N GLY A 163 13.49 3.47 -13.05
CA GLY A 163 12.65 3.67 -11.88
C GLY A 163 11.89 2.40 -11.52
N ARG A 164 11.63 2.16 -10.23
CA ARG A 164 10.96 0.93 -9.75
C ARG A 164 9.65 0.65 -10.49
N GLY A 165 8.86 1.70 -10.75
CA GLY A 165 7.61 1.61 -11.52
C GLY A 165 7.79 1.18 -12.98
N VAL A 166 8.89 1.56 -13.63
CA VAL A 166 9.17 1.16 -15.01
C VAL A 166 9.50 -0.33 -15.09
N ARG A 167 10.38 -0.82 -14.20
CA ARG A 167 10.72 -2.27 -14.15
C ARG A 167 9.51 -3.14 -13.83
N GLU A 168 8.66 -2.66 -12.93
CA GLU A 168 7.45 -3.37 -12.54
C GLU A 168 6.45 -3.44 -13.69
N ALA A 169 6.27 -2.34 -14.41
CA ALA A 169 5.44 -2.32 -15.62
C ALA A 169 5.99 -3.23 -16.73
N ASP A 170 7.30 -3.22 -16.97
CA ASP A 170 7.92 -4.09 -17.99
C ASP A 170 7.75 -5.56 -17.64
N ARG A 171 7.88 -5.91 -16.34
CA ARG A 171 7.57 -7.25 -15.84
C ARG A 171 6.10 -7.63 -16.07
N MET A 172 5.18 -6.71 -15.81
CA MET A 172 3.74 -6.94 -16.04
C MET A 172 3.43 -7.13 -17.53
N MET A 173 4.09 -6.37 -18.41
CA MET A 173 3.95 -6.51 -19.86
C MET A 173 4.52 -7.85 -20.36
N LYS A 174 5.66 -8.28 -19.83
CA LYS A 174 6.21 -9.61 -20.12
C LYS A 174 5.28 -10.71 -19.64
N GLY A 175 4.77 -10.62 -18.40
CA GLY A 175 3.83 -11.58 -17.85
C GLY A 175 2.49 -11.63 -18.59
N LEU A 176 2.07 -10.54 -19.24
CA LEU A 176 0.91 -10.55 -20.15
C LEU A 176 1.18 -11.41 -21.39
N ALA A 177 2.39 -11.36 -21.95
CA ALA A 177 2.75 -12.19 -23.10
C ALA A 177 2.85 -13.68 -22.73
N ASP A 178 3.45 -13.98 -21.57
CA ASP A 178 3.73 -15.35 -21.14
C ASP A 178 2.49 -16.07 -20.54
N HIS A 179 1.62 -15.33 -19.84
CA HIS A 179 0.54 -15.91 -19.03
C HIS A 179 -0.84 -15.29 -19.28
N GLY A 180 -0.93 -14.30 -20.18
CA GLY A 180 -2.19 -13.71 -20.59
C GLY A 180 -2.87 -12.78 -19.58
N LEU A 181 -4.12 -12.44 -19.89
CA LEU A 181 -4.91 -11.43 -19.18
C LEU A 181 -5.21 -11.77 -17.70
N PRO A 182 -5.51 -13.03 -17.31
CA PRO A 182 -5.75 -13.38 -15.90
C PRO A 182 -4.56 -13.08 -15.00
N HIS A 183 -3.34 -13.33 -15.50
CA HIS A 183 -2.12 -13.04 -14.78
C HIS A 183 -1.94 -11.53 -14.56
N LEU A 184 -2.11 -10.73 -15.62
CA LEU A 184 -2.03 -9.26 -15.54
C LEU A 184 -3.07 -8.69 -14.58
N LEU A 185 -4.31 -9.18 -14.64
CA LEU A 185 -5.38 -8.76 -13.75
C LEU A 185 -4.98 -8.95 -12.28
N GLY A 186 -4.48 -10.14 -11.91
CA GLY A 186 -4.10 -10.43 -10.51
C GLY A 186 -2.98 -9.54 -9.98
N ASN A 187 -2.02 -9.17 -10.82
CA ASN A 187 -0.94 -8.25 -10.43
C ASN A 187 -1.42 -6.81 -10.21
N LEU A 188 -2.57 -6.45 -10.79
CA LEU A 188 -3.14 -5.10 -10.72
C LEU A 188 -4.35 -4.99 -9.77
N LEU A 189 -4.82 -6.09 -9.19
CA LEU A 189 -5.92 -6.07 -8.23
C LEU A 189 -5.50 -5.26 -6.99
N PRO A 190 -6.21 -4.16 -6.68
CA PRO A 190 -5.87 -3.37 -5.51
C PRO A 190 -6.23 -4.15 -4.25
N THR A 191 -5.34 -4.11 -3.26
CA THR A 191 -5.65 -4.60 -1.91
C THR A 191 -6.08 -3.43 -1.03
N LYS A 192 -7.16 -3.59 -0.27
CA LYS A 192 -7.54 -2.65 0.78
C LYS A 192 -6.41 -2.54 1.81
N ARG A 193 -5.98 -1.32 2.11
CA ARG A 193 -4.92 -1.04 3.08
C ARG A 193 -5.49 -0.17 4.19
N MET A 194 -5.15 -0.47 5.43
CA MET A 194 -5.51 0.35 6.57
C MET A 194 -4.36 1.30 6.90
N TYR A 195 -4.69 2.50 7.36
CA TYR A 195 -3.73 3.44 7.92
C TYR A 195 -3.86 3.45 9.45
N LEU A 196 -2.71 3.35 10.12
CA LEU A 196 -2.62 3.47 11.57
C LEU A 196 -1.45 4.38 11.92
N TYR A 197 -1.55 5.04 13.07
CA TYR A 197 -0.47 5.86 13.60
C TYR A 197 -0.33 5.69 15.12
N TRP A 198 0.83 6.04 15.64
CA TRP A 198 1.10 6.18 17.05
C TRP A 198 1.81 7.52 17.26
N GLU A 199 1.37 8.28 18.26
CA GLU A 199 1.97 9.57 18.60
C GLU A 199 2.73 9.46 19.92
N ASN A 200 3.96 9.94 19.91
CA ASN A 200 4.84 9.96 21.07
C ASN A 200 4.50 11.18 21.95
N GLN A 201 3.84 10.92 23.07
CA GLN A 201 3.44 11.95 24.04
C GLN A 201 4.64 12.67 24.68
N GLY A 202 5.82 12.03 24.72
CA GLY A 202 7.04 12.61 25.28
C GLY A 202 7.96 13.23 24.24
N TRP A 203 7.50 13.44 23.00
CA TRP A 203 8.33 14.04 21.97
C TRP A 203 8.51 15.53 22.19
N ILE A 204 9.76 15.97 22.10
CA ILE A 204 10.15 17.38 22.16
C ILE A 204 10.73 17.72 20.78
N PRO A 205 10.34 18.85 20.15
CA PRO A 205 10.97 19.30 18.92
C PRO A 205 12.47 19.41 19.13
N ASN A 206 13.26 18.79 18.25
CA ASN A 206 14.70 19.02 18.26
C ASN A 206 14.92 20.51 18.00
N SER A 207 15.43 21.21 19.02
CA SER A 207 15.86 22.61 19.00
C SER A 207 16.93 22.88 17.96
#